data_AF-A0A101GNA0-F1
#
_entry.id   AF-A0A101GNA0-F1
#
_cell.length_a   1.000
_cell.length_b   1.000
_cell.length_c   1.000
_cell.angle_alpha   90.00
_cell.angle_beta   90.00
_cell.angle_gamma   90.00
#
_symmetry.space_group_name_H-M   'P 1'
#
loop_
_entity.id
_entity.type
_entity.pdbx_description
1 polymer ?
#
loop_
_entity_poly.entity_id
_entity_poly.type
_entity_poly.pdbx_seq_one_letter_code
_entity_poly.pdbx_strand_id
1 'polypeptide(L)'
;SRVKAIAECAHEIGRKPVLLGRSMERYSSAAEQLKLVAFPESLSMFGNRRTVDRTLRRIMKTGKDKFLPIVTGHQGESGAILTRIVMGDTPYKMEKGDKILFSAKVIPNPMNYGQRYLVEARAKMAGVRIFDELHVSGHAYKEDHYEFLHLLNPQHVIPSHGDIGMTGGYARFAEEIGYTLGNDLHILRNGGRLLIT
;
A
#
# COMPACT_ATOMS: atom_id res chain seq x y z
N SER A 1 6.56 -2.63 -7.74
CA SER A 1 7.78 -2.79 -6.92
C SER A 1 7.55 -3.58 -5.64
N ARG A 2 6.65 -3.16 -4.71
CA ARG A 2 6.57 -3.77 -3.37
C ARG A 2 6.20 -5.26 -3.34
N VAL A 3 5.15 -5.67 -4.05
CA VAL A 3 4.73 -7.09 -4.09
C VAL A 3 5.84 -7.97 -4.67
N LYS A 4 6.53 -7.49 -5.72
CA LYS A 4 7.69 -8.16 -6.31
C LYS A 4 8.80 -8.38 -5.28
N ALA A 5 9.23 -7.31 -4.61
CA ALA A 5 10.28 -7.39 -3.58
C ALA A 5 9.92 -8.36 -2.45
N ILE A 6 8.67 -8.34 -1.96
CA ILE A 6 8.24 -9.28 -0.90
C ILE A 6 8.24 -10.72 -1.41
N ALA A 7 7.83 -10.96 -2.66
CA ALA A 7 7.85 -12.28 -3.26
C ALA A 7 9.27 -12.82 -3.46
N GLU A 8 10.21 -11.97 -3.91
CA GLU A 8 11.63 -12.30 -4.05
C GLU A 8 12.26 -12.62 -2.70
N CYS A 9 12.08 -11.74 -1.70
CA CYS A 9 12.57 -11.99 -0.34
C CYS A 9 12.00 -13.30 0.23
N ALA A 10 10.72 -13.60 0.00
CA ALA A 10 10.11 -14.86 0.44
C ALA A 10 10.85 -16.06 -0.15
N HIS A 11 11.10 -16.02 -1.46
CA HIS A 11 11.80 -17.06 -2.18
C HIS A 11 13.23 -17.26 -1.65
N GLU A 12 13.97 -16.18 -1.44
CA GLU A 12 15.34 -16.20 -0.90
C GLU A 12 15.43 -16.80 0.50
N ILE A 13 14.45 -16.53 1.38
CA ILE A 13 14.41 -17.12 2.73
C ILE A 13 13.82 -18.54 2.76
N GLY A 14 13.65 -19.19 1.60
CA GLY A 14 13.15 -20.56 1.49
C GLY A 14 11.65 -20.70 1.76
N ARG A 15 10.88 -19.62 1.65
CA ARG A 15 9.42 -19.62 1.82
C ARG A 15 8.71 -19.47 0.49
N LYS A 16 7.60 -20.20 0.33
CA LYS A 16 6.74 -20.04 -0.85
C LYS A 16 5.89 -18.76 -0.72
N PRO A 17 6.05 -17.73 -1.58
CA PRO A 17 5.17 -16.57 -1.57
C PRO A 17 3.77 -16.94 -2.09
N VAL A 18 2.73 -16.47 -1.41
CA VAL A 18 1.34 -16.73 -1.79
C VAL A 18 0.51 -15.45 -1.74
N LEU A 19 0.10 -14.93 -2.90
CA LEU A 19 -0.78 -13.77 -2.99
C LEU A 19 -2.24 -14.20 -2.76
N LEU A 20 -2.91 -13.61 -1.78
CA LEU A 20 -4.27 -13.98 -1.39
C LEU A 20 -5.21 -12.76 -1.39
N GLY A 21 -6.27 -12.86 -2.20
CA GLY A 21 -7.33 -11.87 -2.30
C GLY A 21 -7.56 -11.41 -3.73
N ARG A 22 -8.83 -11.13 -4.06
CA ARG A 22 -9.28 -10.80 -5.42
C ARG A 22 -8.49 -9.65 -6.05
N SER A 23 -8.27 -8.57 -5.30
CA SER A 23 -7.50 -7.42 -5.80
C SER A 23 -6.04 -7.79 -6.07
N MET A 24 -5.40 -8.57 -5.20
CA MET A 24 -4.02 -8.99 -5.37
C MET A 24 -3.83 -9.87 -6.61
N GLU A 25 -4.71 -10.85 -6.81
CA GLU A 25 -4.72 -11.69 -8.02
C GLU A 25 -4.92 -10.82 -9.27
N ARG A 26 -5.97 -9.98 -9.30
CA ARG A 26 -6.29 -9.16 -10.47
C ARG A 26 -5.12 -8.25 -10.89
N TYR A 27 -4.56 -7.47 -9.97
CA TYR A 27 -3.49 -6.52 -10.31
C TYR A 27 -2.17 -7.22 -10.63
N SER A 28 -1.82 -8.28 -9.90
CA SER A 28 -0.54 -8.96 -10.08
C SER A 28 -0.51 -9.79 -11.36
N SER A 29 -1.60 -10.50 -11.66
CA SER A 29 -1.72 -11.24 -12.93
C SER A 29 -1.73 -10.31 -14.13
N ALA A 30 -2.41 -9.15 -14.05
CA ALA A 30 -2.37 -8.16 -15.13
C ALA A 30 -0.95 -7.61 -15.36
N ALA A 31 -0.22 -7.29 -14.27
CA ALA A 31 1.17 -6.80 -14.38
C ALA A 31 2.11 -7.86 -14.98
N GLU A 32 1.93 -9.13 -14.62
CA GLU A 32 2.72 -10.24 -15.16
C GLU A 32 2.42 -10.49 -16.65
N GLN A 33 1.14 -10.48 -17.04
CA GLN A 33 0.71 -10.60 -18.45
C GLN A 33 1.27 -9.47 -19.32
N LEU A 34 1.34 -8.26 -18.78
CA LEU A 34 1.92 -7.10 -19.44
C LEU A 34 3.46 -7.05 -19.35
N LYS A 35 4.10 -8.06 -18.74
CA LYS A 35 5.55 -8.15 -18.54
C LYS A 35 6.15 -6.95 -17.77
N LEU A 36 5.34 -6.28 -16.94
CA LEU A 36 5.79 -5.19 -16.07
C LEU A 36 6.51 -5.72 -14.82
N VAL A 37 6.33 -7.00 -14.52
CA VAL A 37 6.91 -7.68 -13.36
C VAL A 37 7.23 -9.12 -13.73
N ALA A 38 8.33 -9.65 -13.19
CA ALA A 38 8.63 -11.07 -13.18
C ALA A 38 8.58 -11.54 -11.72
N PHE A 39 7.67 -12.46 -11.42
CA PHE A 39 7.57 -13.08 -10.10
C PHE A 39 8.39 -14.38 -10.07
N PRO A 40 8.86 -14.82 -8.88
CA PRO A 40 9.48 -16.14 -8.74
C PRO A 40 8.50 -17.24 -9.18
N GLU A 41 8.99 -18.29 -9.86
CA GLU A 41 8.16 -19.43 -10.31
C GLU A 41 7.42 -20.12 -9.17
N SER A 42 7.98 -20.05 -7.96
CA SER A 42 7.38 -20.58 -6.75
C SER A 42 6.14 -19.81 -6.29
N LEU A 43 5.87 -18.61 -6.81
CA LEU A 43 4.74 -17.80 -6.40
C LEU A 43 3.40 -18.44 -6.81
N SER A 44 2.38 -18.25 -5.98
CA SER A 44 1.01 -18.64 -6.32
C SER A 44 0.04 -17.53 -5.98
N MET A 45 -0.99 -17.33 -6.80
CA MET A 45 -1.99 -16.27 -6.62
C MET A 45 -3.39 -16.87 -6.57
N PHE A 46 -4.21 -16.43 -5.60
CA PHE A 46 -5.59 -16.90 -5.48
C PHE A 46 -6.51 -15.76 -5.01
N GLY A 47 -7.53 -15.42 -5.81
CA GLY A 47 -8.50 -14.39 -5.47
C GLY A 47 -9.91 -14.90 -5.13
N ASN A 48 -10.24 -16.14 -5.53
CA ASN A 48 -11.53 -16.75 -5.19
C ASN A 48 -11.57 -17.18 -3.71
N ARG A 49 -12.63 -16.81 -2.98
CA ARG A 49 -12.79 -17.10 -1.55
C ARG A 49 -12.59 -18.58 -1.19
N ARG A 50 -13.16 -19.51 -1.95
CA ARG A 50 -13.03 -20.95 -1.67
C ARG A 50 -11.60 -21.43 -1.83
N THR A 51 -10.91 -20.94 -2.86
CA THR A 51 -9.51 -21.28 -3.13
C THR A 51 -8.57 -20.64 -2.12
N VAL A 52 -8.85 -19.41 -1.67
CA VAL A 52 -8.12 -18.75 -0.57
C VAL A 52 -8.25 -19.57 0.71
N ASP A 53 -9.47 -19.93 1.14
CA ASP A 53 -9.68 -20.69 2.38
C ASP A 53 -9.03 -22.10 2.30
N ARG A 54 -9.08 -22.75 1.12
CA ARG A 54 -8.35 -24.02 0.88
C ARG A 54 -6.84 -23.85 1.01
N THR A 55 -6.29 -22.75 0.49
CA THR A 55 -4.86 -22.44 0.54
C THR A 55 -4.41 -22.13 1.96
N LEU A 56 -5.19 -21.34 2.71
CA LEU A 56 -4.94 -21.08 4.13
C LEU A 56 -4.94 -22.39 4.95
N ARG A 57 -5.89 -23.30 4.68
CA ARG A 57 -5.90 -24.63 5.31
C ARG A 57 -4.65 -25.45 4.96
N ARG A 58 -4.20 -25.40 3.70
CA ARG A 58 -2.94 -26.06 3.27
C ARG A 58 -1.73 -25.50 4.01
N ILE A 59 -1.65 -24.17 4.17
CA ILE A 59 -0.55 -23.53 4.92
C ILE A 59 -0.52 -24.06 6.35
N MET A 60 -1.67 -24.06 7.05
CA MET A 60 -1.76 -24.60 8.41
C MET A 60 -1.33 -26.07 8.49
N LYS A 61 -1.77 -26.92 7.55
CA LYS A 61 -1.43 -28.36 7.53
C LYS A 61 0.05 -28.61 7.24
N THR A 62 0.67 -27.79 6.38
CA THR A 62 2.01 -28.05 5.84
C THR A 62 3.12 -27.45 6.73
N GLY A 63 2.78 -26.41 7.50
CA GLY A 63 3.69 -25.62 8.32
C GLY A 63 3.74 -24.17 7.83
N LYS A 64 3.47 -23.21 8.73
CA LYS A 64 3.46 -21.76 8.42
C LYS A 64 4.85 -21.24 8.00
N ASP A 65 5.90 -21.87 8.52
CA ASP A 65 7.30 -21.56 8.26
C ASP A 65 7.71 -21.74 6.79
N LYS A 66 6.96 -22.54 6.01
CA LYS A 66 7.21 -22.81 4.59
C LYS A 66 6.55 -21.82 3.64
N PHE A 67 5.72 -20.90 4.14
CA PHE A 67 4.95 -19.98 3.32
C PHE A 67 5.10 -18.54 3.79
N LEU A 68 4.95 -17.61 2.86
CA LEU A 68 4.74 -16.20 3.15
C LEU A 68 3.42 -15.74 2.51
N PRO A 69 2.31 -15.72 3.28
CA PRO A 69 1.04 -15.19 2.80
C PRO A 69 1.13 -13.67 2.63
N ILE A 70 0.84 -13.17 1.43
CA ILE A 70 0.75 -11.75 1.11
C ILE A 70 -0.72 -11.46 0.84
N VAL A 71 -1.38 -10.82 1.80
CA VAL A 71 -2.84 -10.75 1.91
C VAL A 71 -3.36 -9.32 1.71
N THR A 72 -4.60 -9.18 1.24
CA THR A 72 -5.32 -7.89 1.35
C THR A 72 -5.73 -7.59 2.79
N GLY A 73 -6.06 -6.33 3.09
CA GLY A 73 -6.60 -5.93 4.40
C GLY A 73 -5.70 -5.02 5.22
N HIS A 74 -4.78 -4.30 4.57
CA HIS A 74 -3.82 -3.44 5.25
C HIS A 74 -4.43 -2.23 5.96
N GLN A 75 -5.66 -1.80 5.62
CA GLN A 75 -6.38 -0.74 6.35
C GLN A 75 -7.37 -1.33 7.37
N GLY A 76 -7.47 -2.66 7.47
CA GLY A 76 -8.49 -3.34 8.25
C GLY A 76 -9.86 -3.41 7.54
N GLU A 77 -9.87 -3.32 6.21
CA GLU A 77 -11.10 -3.31 5.42
C GLU A 77 -11.95 -4.56 5.70
N SER A 78 -13.26 -4.37 5.83
CA SER A 78 -14.18 -5.47 6.06
C SER A 78 -14.14 -6.47 4.91
N GLY A 79 -14.12 -7.77 5.23
CA GLY A 79 -14.06 -8.86 4.25
C GLY A 79 -12.68 -9.08 3.60
N ALA A 80 -11.69 -8.22 3.84
CA ALA A 80 -10.33 -8.44 3.40
C ALA A 80 -9.69 -9.64 4.13
N ILE A 81 -8.67 -10.24 3.52
CA ILE A 81 -8.16 -11.52 3.99
C ILE A 81 -7.52 -11.40 5.38
N LEU A 82 -6.71 -10.37 5.64
CA LEU A 82 -6.12 -10.15 6.96
C LEU A 82 -7.20 -9.97 8.04
N THR A 83 -8.18 -9.11 7.80
CA THR A 83 -9.31 -8.88 8.72
C THR A 83 -10.02 -10.19 9.03
N ARG A 84 -10.35 -11.00 8.01
CA ARG A 84 -10.98 -12.32 8.21
C ARG A 84 -10.11 -13.28 9.01
N ILE A 85 -8.79 -13.32 8.78
CA ILE A 85 -7.86 -14.14 9.56
C ILE A 85 -7.92 -13.72 11.03
N VAL A 86 -7.83 -12.42 11.29
CA VAL A 86 -7.82 -11.85 12.64
C VAL A 86 -9.16 -12.06 13.37
N MET A 87 -10.28 -12.00 12.66
CA MET A 87 -11.60 -12.28 13.23
C MET A 87 -11.88 -13.77 13.44
N GLY A 88 -11.04 -14.66 12.90
CA GLY A 88 -11.20 -16.11 13.01
C GLY A 88 -12.09 -16.74 11.92
N ASP A 89 -12.47 -15.97 10.90
CA ASP A 89 -13.37 -16.33 9.79
C ASP A 89 -12.67 -17.11 8.65
N THR A 90 -11.49 -17.65 8.93
CA THR A 90 -10.71 -18.45 7.99
C THR A 90 -10.12 -19.69 8.66
N PRO A 91 -9.69 -20.69 7.87
CA PRO A 91 -8.94 -21.82 8.40
C PRO A 91 -7.58 -21.48 8.98
N TYR A 92 -7.03 -20.28 8.71
CA TYR A 92 -5.75 -19.85 9.28
C TYR A 92 -5.95 -19.44 10.74
N LYS A 93 -5.22 -20.08 11.66
CA LYS A 93 -5.25 -19.75 13.08
C LYS A 93 -3.94 -19.07 13.47
N MET A 94 -4.07 -17.84 13.96
CA MET A 94 -2.94 -17.09 14.51
C MET A 94 -2.50 -17.72 15.82
N GLU A 95 -1.21 -17.76 16.05
CA GLU A 95 -0.60 -18.28 17.26
C GLU A 95 0.39 -17.28 17.83
N LYS A 96 0.69 -17.41 19.13
CA LYS A 96 1.70 -16.60 19.80
C LYS A 96 3.03 -16.74 19.07
N GLY A 97 3.62 -15.60 18.69
CA GLY A 97 4.89 -15.54 17.96
C GLY A 97 4.76 -15.42 16.44
N ASP A 98 3.54 -15.57 15.88
CA ASP A 98 3.27 -15.17 14.50
C ASP A 98 3.60 -13.68 14.30
N LYS A 99 3.93 -13.32 13.06
CA LYS A 99 4.29 -11.94 12.70
C LYS A 99 3.34 -11.41 11.63
N ILE A 100 2.82 -10.20 11.81
CA ILE A 100 2.10 -9.44 10.78
C ILE A 100 2.95 -8.24 10.41
N LEU A 101 3.25 -8.11 9.12
CA LEU A 101 4.04 -7.04 8.55
C LEU A 101 3.11 -6.17 7.69
N PHE A 102 2.90 -4.93 8.10
CA PHE A 102 2.18 -3.94 7.33
C PHE A 102 3.16 -3.13 6.49
N SER A 103 3.31 -3.54 5.23
CA SER A 103 4.10 -2.82 4.23
C SER A 103 3.33 -1.62 3.62
N ALA A 104 2.55 -0.91 4.44
CA ALA A 104 1.74 0.22 4.01
C ALA A 104 1.36 1.13 5.19
N LYS A 105 1.31 2.44 4.93
CA LYS A 105 0.81 3.42 5.89
C LYS A 105 -0.72 3.37 6.00
N VAL A 106 -1.23 3.67 7.18
CA VAL A 106 -2.68 3.87 7.38
C VAL A 106 -3.06 5.17 6.68
N ILE A 107 -4.09 5.12 5.84
CA ILE A 107 -4.60 6.33 5.19
C ILE A 107 -5.24 7.21 6.27
N PRO A 108 -4.89 8.51 6.37
CA PRO A 108 -5.27 9.38 7.47
C PRO A 108 -6.76 9.74 7.45
N ASN A 109 -7.59 8.79 7.88
CA ASN A 109 -9.04 8.91 7.99
C ASN A 109 -9.52 8.16 9.25
N PRO A 110 -10.43 8.74 10.06
CA PRO A 110 -10.91 8.12 11.30
C PRO A 110 -11.42 6.68 11.14
N MET A 111 -12.11 6.36 10.05
CA MET A 111 -12.62 5.01 9.79
C MET A 111 -11.50 4.00 9.59
N ASN A 112 -10.47 4.37 8.83
CA ASN A 112 -9.31 3.52 8.59
C ASN A 112 -8.51 3.31 9.88
N TYR A 113 -8.34 4.36 10.70
CA TYR A 113 -7.71 4.21 12.02
C TYR A 113 -8.47 3.25 12.92
N GLY A 114 -9.79 3.37 13.02
CA GLY A 114 -10.61 2.46 13.83
C GLY A 114 -10.56 1.02 13.34
N GLN A 115 -10.70 0.79 12.02
CA GLN A 115 -10.63 -0.54 11.42
C GLN A 115 -9.26 -1.19 11.60
N ARG A 116 -8.19 -0.44 11.32
CA ARG A 116 -6.82 -0.89 11.51
C ARG A 116 -6.54 -1.21 12.99
N TYR A 117 -6.94 -0.33 13.90
CA TYR A 117 -6.76 -0.54 15.34
C TYR A 117 -7.44 -1.83 15.81
N LEU A 118 -8.67 -2.11 15.36
CA LEU A 118 -9.37 -3.33 15.73
C LEU A 118 -8.61 -4.60 15.28
N VAL A 119 -8.08 -4.58 14.05
CA VAL A 119 -7.28 -5.69 13.51
C VAL A 119 -6.00 -5.87 14.32
N GLU A 120 -5.29 -4.79 14.62
CA GLU A 120 -4.05 -4.85 15.40
C GLU A 120 -4.29 -5.30 16.84
N ALA A 121 -5.31 -4.77 17.50
CA ALA A 121 -5.65 -5.12 18.88
C ALA A 121 -5.99 -6.62 19.00
N ARG A 122 -6.82 -7.15 18.09
CA ARG A 122 -7.15 -8.58 18.07
C ARG A 122 -5.93 -9.47 17.76
N ALA A 123 -5.08 -9.06 16.82
CA ALA A 123 -3.85 -9.79 16.55
C ALA A 123 -2.91 -9.80 17.77
N LYS A 124 -2.74 -8.66 18.45
CA LYS A 124 -1.95 -8.54 19.69
C LYS A 124 -2.51 -9.43 20.81
N MET A 125 -3.84 -9.51 20.97
CA MET A 125 -4.47 -10.43 21.93
C MET A 125 -4.17 -11.90 21.63
N ALA A 126 -3.99 -12.28 20.36
CA ALA A 126 -3.55 -13.61 19.96
C ALA A 126 -2.03 -13.85 20.12
N GLY A 127 -1.28 -12.88 20.66
CA GLY A 127 0.17 -12.97 20.85
C GLY A 127 0.99 -12.75 19.57
N VAL A 128 0.40 -12.14 18.54
CA VAL A 128 1.07 -11.80 17.28
C VAL A 128 1.95 -10.56 17.45
N ARG A 129 3.13 -10.57 16.84
CA ARG A 129 4.02 -9.41 16.74
C ARG A 129 3.69 -8.60 15.48
N ILE A 130 3.52 -7.30 15.63
CA ILE A 130 3.18 -6.39 14.53
C ILE A 130 4.39 -5.53 14.17
N PHE A 131 4.59 -5.32 12.87
CA PHE A 131 5.59 -4.42 12.29
C PHE A 131 4.88 -3.50 11.29
N ASP A 132 4.98 -2.19 11.44
CA ASP A 132 4.15 -1.20 10.73
C ASP A 132 4.92 -0.04 10.05
N GLU A 133 6.25 0.00 10.16
CA GLU A 133 7.12 1.02 9.53
C GLU A 133 7.82 0.54 8.24
N LEU A 134 7.19 -0.38 7.51
CA LEU A 134 7.80 -1.03 6.33
C LEU A 134 7.41 -0.33 5.01
N HIS A 135 7.26 0.99 5.03
CA HIS A 135 6.75 1.76 3.89
C HIS A 135 7.37 3.15 3.74
N VAL A 136 7.91 3.39 2.55
CA VAL A 136 8.28 4.73 2.05
C VAL A 136 7.15 5.35 1.24
N SER A 137 7.05 6.69 1.25
CA SER A 137 6.08 7.45 0.45
C SER A 137 6.21 7.12 -1.04
N GLY A 138 5.08 7.14 -1.75
CA GLY A 138 5.05 7.11 -3.21
C GLY A 138 4.98 8.51 -3.84
N HIS A 139 4.94 9.56 -3.03
CA HIS A 139 4.90 10.96 -3.46
C HIS A 139 6.27 11.61 -3.29
N ALA A 140 6.58 12.53 -4.21
CA ALA A 140 7.72 13.43 -4.14
C ALA A 140 7.73 14.25 -2.83
N TYR A 141 8.92 14.47 -2.30
CA TYR A 141 9.21 15.39 -1.20
C TYR A 141 9.62 16.77 -1.73
N LYS A 142 9.91 17.71 -0.84
CA LYS A 142 10.20 19.11 -1.18
C LYS A 142 11.37 19.20 -2.17
N GLU A 143 12.43 18.44 -1.93
CA GLU A 143 13.65 18.42 -2.74
C GLU A 143 13.40 17.79 -4.12
N ASP A 144 12.60 16.71 -4.20
CA ASP A 144 12.18 16.13 -5.48
C ASP A 144 11.40 17.16 -6.32
N HIS A 145 10.55 17.97 -5.68
CA HIS A 145 9.83 19.04 -6.35
C HIS A 145 10.73 20.21 -6.76
N TYR A 146 11.76 20.53 -5.96
CA TYR A 146 12.79 21.51 -6.32
C TYR A 146 13.50 21.09 -7.59
N GLU A 147 14.04 19.88 -7.65
CA GLU A 147 14.71 19.36 -8.83
C GLU A 147 13.77 19.32 -10.03
N PHE A 148 12.53 18.85 -9.84
CA PHE A 148 11.54 18.77 -10.90
C PHE A 148 11.20 20.14 -11.51
N LEU A 149 10.98 21.16 -10.68
CA LEU A 149 10.68 22.51 -11.15
C LEU A 149 11.90 23.16 -11.84
N HIS A 150 13.12 22.92 -11.35
CA HIS A 150 14.34 23.41 -12.00
C HIS A 150 14.59 22.74 -13.35
N LEU A 151 14.34 21.44 -13.46
CA LEU A 151 14.48 20.70 -14.72
C LEU A 151 13.44 21.11 -15.76
N LEU A 152 12.20 21.30 -15.33
CA LEU A 152 11.09 21.62 -16.23
C LEU A 152 11.05 23.11 -16.62
N ASN A 153 11.52 23.99 -15.72
CA ASN A 153 11.41 25.45 -15.82
C ASN A 153 10.03 25.92 -16.34
N PRO A 154 8.92 25.51 -15.67
CA PRO A 154 7.59 25.80 -16.18
C PRO A 154 7.27 27.30 -16.12
N GLN A 155 6.55 27.81 -17.13
CA GLN A 155 6.03 29.18 -17.13
C GLN A 155 4.90 29.39 -16.11
N HIS A 156 4.14 28.32 -15.82
CA HIS A 156 3.05 28.35 -14.85
C HIS A 156 3.05 27.08 -13.98
N VAL A 157 2.82 27.24 -12.68
CA VAL A 157 2.75 26.16 -11.68
C VAL A 157 1.36 26.15 -11.06
N ILE A 158 0.70 24.98 -11.07
CA ILE A 158 -0.63 24.79 -10.47
C ILE A 158 -0.60 23.61 -9.48
N PRO A 159 -0.37 23.85 -8.17
CA PRO A 159 -0.34 22.78 -7.17
C PRO A 159 -1.69 22.06 -7.09
N SER A 160 -1.64 20.73 -7.16
CA SER A 160 -2.83 19.86 -7.27
C SER A 160 -2.67 18.58 -6.43
N HIS A 161 -3.70 17.73 -6.37
CA HIS A 161 -3.68 16.43 -5.67
C HIS A 161 -3.30 16.54 -4.17
N GLY A 162 -3.97 17.42 -3.44
CA GLY A 162 -3.82 17.58 -2.00
C GLY A 162 -4.95 18.42 -1.42
N ASP A 163 -5.06 18.43 -0.09
CA ASP A 163 -5.92 19.41 0.58
C ASP A 163 -5.33 20.83 0.47
N ILE A 164 -6.07 21.83 0.93
CA ILE A 164 -5.65 23.24 0.84
C ILE A 164 -4.36 23.51 1.64
N GLY A 165 -4.09 22.74 2.69
CA GLY A 165 -2.85 22.85 3.46
C GLY A 165 -1.65 22.33 2.67
N MET A 166 -1.81 21.21 1.96
CA MET A 166 -0.80 20.65 1.08
C MET A 166 -0.52 21.57 -0.12
N THR A 167 -1.57 22.01 -0.83
CA THR A 167 -1.39 22.88 -2.02
C THR A 167 -0.90 24.27 -1.64
N GLY A 168 -1.34 24.82 -0.50
CA GLY A 168 -0.80 26.05 0.06
C GLY A 168 0.66 25.91 0.51
N GLY A 169 1.04 24.77 1.10
CA GLY A 169 2.43 24.47 1.44
C GLY A 169 3.33 24.39 0.21
N TYR A 170 2.86 23.75 -0.86
CA TYR A 170 3.56 23.72 -2.15
C TYR A 170 3.68 25.12 -2.75
N ALA A 171 2.61 25.92 -2.72
CA ALA A 171 2.62 27.28 -3.25
C ALA A 171 3.67 28.15 -2.55
N ARG A 172 3.73 28.12 -1.21
CA ARG A 172 4.78 28.81 -0.45
C ARG A 172 6.18 28.37 -0.87
N PHE A 173 6.38 27.07 -1.06
CA PHE A 173 7.65 26.55 -1.56
C PHE A 173 7.97 27.04 -2.98
N ALA A 174 6.99 27.07 -3.89
CA ALA A 174 7.17 27.59 -5.24
C ALA A 174 7.54 29.08 -5.22
N GLU A 175 6.99 29.86 -4.29
CA GLU A 175 7.38 31.25 -4.07
C GLU A 175 8.83 31.38 -3.57
N GLU A 176 9.28 30.51 -2.67
CA GLU A 176 10.68 30.47 -2.19
C GLU A 176 11.69 30.28 -3.33
N ILE A 177 11.29 29.66 -4.45
CA ILE A 177 12.16 29.37 -5.59
C ILE A 177 11.93 30.29 -6.80
N GLY A 178 11.11 31.35 -6.64
CA GLY A 178 11.01 32.44 -7.61
C GLY A 178 9.68 32.57 -8.37
N TYR A 179 8.69 31.72 -8.10
CA TYR A 179 7.34 31.92 -8.62
C TYR A 179 6.58 32.97 -7.80
N THR A 180 5.57 33.60 -8.41
CA THR A 180 4.71 34.63 -7.82
C THR A 180 3.25 34.21 -7.90
N LEU A 181 2.60 34.09 -6.73
CA LEU A 181 1.19 33.74 -6.64
C LEU A 181 0.31 34.74 -7.40
N GLY A 182 -0.58 34.24 -8.25
CA GLY A 182 -1.48 35.02 -9.09
C GLY A 182 -0.89 35.46 -10.44
N ASN A 183 0.41 35.25 -10.67
CA ASN A 183 1.07 35.51 -11.95
C ASN A 183 1.43 34.21 -12.67
N ASP A 184 2.47 33.53 -12.19
CA ASP A 184 2.97 32.26 -12.72
C ASP A 184 2.73 31.09 -11.73
N LEU A 185 2.20 31.36 -10.53
CA LEU A 185 1.75 30.33 -9.58
C LEU A 185 0.25 30.47 -9.27
N HIS A 186 -0.48 29.37 -9.36
CA HIS A 186 -1.95 29.37 -9.33
C HIS A 186 -2.50 28.32 -8.37
N ILE A 187 -3.21 28.75 -7.33
CA ILE A 187 -3.97 27.84 -6.45
C ILE A 187 -5.41 27.77 -6.94
N LEU A 188 -5.87 26.57 -7.31
CA LEU A 188 -7.23 26.33 -7.77
C LEU A 188 -8.03 25.51 -6.76
N ARG A 189 -9.36 25.64 -6.81
CA ARG A 189 -10.31 24.77 -6.13
C ARG A 189 -11.01 23.88 -7.16
N ASN A 190 -11.60 22.77 -6.72
CA ASN A 190 -12.39 21.90 -7.59
C ASN A 190 -13.46 22.71 -8.34
N GLY A 191 -13.49 22.56 -9.67
CA GLY A 191 -14.38 23.32 -10.56
C GLY A 191 -13.87 24.71 -10.97
N GLY A 192 -12.73 25.16 -10.43
CA GLY A 192 -12.08 26.39 -10.84
C GLY A 192 -11.56 26.33 -12.28
N ARG A 193 -11.54 27.49 -12.95
CA ARG A 193 -11.00 27.65 -14.30
C ARG A 193 -9.89 28.69 -14.26
N LEU A 194 -8.77 28.36 -14.89
CA LEU A 194 -7.65 29.27 -15.12
C LEU A 194 -7.54 29.53 -16.62
N LEU A 195 -7.45 30.79 -17.01
CA LEU A 195 -7.15 31.19 -18.37
C LEU A 195 -5.70 31.69 -18.40
N ILE A 196 -4.88 31.06 -19.23
CA ILE A 196 -3.50 31.49 -19.52
C ILE A 196 -3.54 32.02 -20.95
N THR A 197 -3.18 33.29 -21.12
CA THR A 197 -3.17 34.00 -22.42
C THR A 197 -1.77 34.39 -22.82
#